data_AF-A0A2E9BGA6-F1
#
_entry.id   AF-A0A2E9BGA6-F1
#
_cell.length_a   1.000
_cell.length_b   1.000
_cell.length_c   1.000
_cell.angle_alpha   90.00
_cell.angle_beta   90.00
_cell.angle_gamma   90.00
#
_symmetry.space_group_name_H-M   'P 1'
#
loop_
_entity.id
_entity.type
_entity.pdbx_description
1 polymer ?
#
loop_
_entity_poly.entity_id
_entity_poly.type
_entity_poly.pdbx_seq_one_letter_code
_entity_poly.pdbx_strand_id
1 'polypeptide(L)'
;SFIVGSELMESVIGYGAAGGVFVGLSLLIVRKPILVILDKASNRFIPSTHTPEEASYLDAYATAMEDRIITAEERKILDTVASTFGLNERIVKQLEDEYNSALEEE
;
A
#
# COMPACT_ATOMS: atom_id res chain seq x y z
N SER A 1 -0.27 54.91 5.72
CA SER A 1 0.08 53.50 5.44
C SER A 1 -0.24 52.50 6.55
N PHE A 2 -0.54 52.92 7.79
CA PHE A 2 -0.91 51.98 8.87
C PHE A 2 -2.32 51.38 8.73
N ILE A 3 -3.26 52.14 8.14
CA ILE A 3 -4.67 51.74 7.99
C ILE A 3 -4.86 50.64 6.93
N VAL A 4 -4.12 50.69 5.82
CA VAL A 4 -4.16 49.65 4.77
C VAL A 4 -3.55 48.32 5.26
N GLY A 5 -2.60 48.37 6.20
CA GLY A 5 -2.01 47.17 6.78
C GLY A 5 -2.96 46.40 7.72
N SER A 6 -3.88 47.08 8.41
CA SER A 6 -4.86 46.42 9.30
C SER A 6 -5.99 45.74 8.53
N GLU A 7 -6.41 46.29 7.39
CA GLU A 7 -7.46 45.70 6.54
C GLU A 7 -7.00 44.37 5.89
N LEU A 8 -5.72 44.30 5.51
CA LEU A 8 -5.10 43.07 4.98
C LEU A 8 -4.98 41.98 6.05
N MET A 9 -4.77 42.35 7.32
CA MET A 9 -4.66 41.38 8.41
C MET A 9 -6.01 40.78 8.81
N GLU A 10 -7.11 41.54 8.68
CA GLU A 10 -8.47 41.03 8.89
C GLU A 10 -8.86 40.01 7.80
N SER A 11 -8.50 40.30 6.54
CA SER A 11 -8.66 39.38 5.39
C SER A 11 -7.80 38.11 5.51
N VAL A 12 -6.54 38.23 5.96
CA VAL A 12 -5.60 37.10 6.12
C VAL A 12 -6.01 36.19 7.28
N ILE A 13 -6.69 36.67 8.31
CA ILE A 13 -7.20 35.80 9.39
C ILE A 13 -8.41 34.99 8.90
N GLY A 14 -9.33 35.60 8.15
CA GLY A 14 -10.51 34.92 7.59
C GLY A 14 -10.16 33.92 6.48
N TYR A 15 -9.36 34.35 5.50
CA TYR A 15 -8.95 33.52 4.36
C TYR A 15 -7.74 32.62 4.66
N GLY A 16 -6.87 32.99 5.60
CA GLY A 16 -5.73 32.16 6.02
C GLY A 16 -6.16 30.96 6.87
N ALA A 17 -7.17 31.14 7.75
CA ALA A 17 -7.77 30.01 8.46
C ALA A 17 -8.58 29.11 7.50
N ALA A 18 -9.43 29.69 6.64
CA ALA A 18 -10.20 28.93 5.66
C ALA A 18 -9.31 28.20 4.63
N GLY A 19 -8.25 28.86 4.16
CA GLY A 19 -7.23 28.28 3.28
C GLY A 19 -6.43 27.19 3.96
N GLY A 20 -6.03 27.38 5.23
CA GLY A 20 -5.34 26.37 6.03
C GLY A 20 -6.19 25.12 6.27
N VAL A 21 -7.50 25.30 6.53
CA VAL A 21 -8.45 24.18 6.65
C VAL A 21 -8.65 23.48 5.31
N PHE A 22 -8.78 24.23 4.21
CA PHE A 22 -8.95 23.65 2.86
C PHE A 22 -7.71 22.84 2.43
N VAL A 23 -6.51 23.39 2.61
CA VAL A 23 -5.23 22.72 2.31
C VAL A 23 -5.00 21.52 3.25
N GLY A 24 -5.30 21.67 4.54
CA GLY A 24 -5.21 20.59 5.52
C GLY A 24 -6.15 19.43 5.22
N LEU A 25 -7.39 19.72 4.81
CA LEU A 25 -8.40 18.72 4.48
C LEU A 25 -8.07 18.02 3.15
N SER A 26 -7.56 18.76 2.15
CA SER A 26 -7.11 18.16 0.89
C SER A 26 -5.89 17.24 1.06
N LEU A 27 -4.96 17.55 1.97
CA LEU A 27 -3.87 16.64 2.33
C LEU A 27 -4.32 15.37 3.08
N LEU A 28 -5.40 15.44 3.87
CA LEU A 28 -5.96 14.26 4.54
C LEU A 28 -6.68 13.32 3.57
N ILE A 29 -7.29 13.85 2.52
CA ILE A 29 -7.92 13.05 1.45
C ILE A 29 -6.89 12.20 0.69
N VAL A 30 -5.64 12.68 0.56
CA VAL A 30 -4.54 11.97 -0.12
C VAL A 30 -4.03 10.74 0.66
N ARG A 31 -4.40 10.55 1.94
CA ARG A 31 -3.90 9.40 2.73
C ARG A 31 -4.63 8.08 2.43
N LYS A 32 -5.85 8.14 1.90
CA LYS A 32 -6.69 6.95 1.68
C LYS A 32 -6.58 6.22 0.32
N PRO A 33 -6.02 6.76 -0.78
CA PRO A 33 -5.96 6.04 -2.05
C PRO A 33 -4.76 5.11 -2.18
N ILE A 34 -3.81 5.11 -1.23
CA ILE A 34 -2.61 4.23 -1.30
C ILE A 34 -3.00 2.76 -1.10
N LEU A 35 -3.98 2.49 -0.22
CA LEU A 35 -4.48 1.14 0.04
C LEU A 35 -5.48 0.65 -1.02
N VAL A 36 -6.19 1.56 -1.70
CA VAL A 36 -7.27 1.22 -2.66
C VAL A 36 -6.73 0.85 -4.05
N ILE A 37 -5.54 1.31 -4.42
CA ILE A 37 -4.91 0.92 -5.70
C ILE A 37 -4.37 -0.51 -5.62
N LEU A 38 -4.04 -1.01 -4.42
CA LEU A 38 -3.62 -2.39 -4.21
C LEU A 38 -4.78 -3.37 -4.45
N ASP A 39 -5.99 -3.05 -3.97
CA ASP A 39 -7.17 -3.91 -4.17
C ASP A 39 -7.56 -4.07 -5.65
N LYS A 40 -7.37 -3.06 -6.50
CA LYS A 40 -7.91 -3.08 -7.88
C LYS A 40 -7.00 -3.77 -8.89
N ALA A 41 -5.70 -3.87 -8.62
CA ALA A 41 -4.78 -4.69 -9.40
C ALA A 41 -4.71 -6.14 -8.91
N SER A 42 -4.91 -6.36 -7.60
CA SER A 42 -4.89 -7.67 -6.94
C SER A 42 -6.08 -8.57 -7.30
N ASN A 43 -7.25 -7.97 -7.60
CA ASN A 43 -8.50 -8.69 -7.86
C ASN A 43 -8.51 -9.59 -9.12
N ARG A 44 -7.39 -9.70 -9.84
CA ARG A 44 -7.22 -10.62 -10.97
C ARG A 44 -6.46 -11.90 -10.61
N PHE A 45 -5.74 -11.93 -9.48
CA PHE A 45 -4.90 -13.07 -9.10
C PHE A 45 -5.05 -13.54 -7.66
N ILE A 46 -5.54 -12.70 -6.72
CA ILE A 46 -5.70 -13.10 -5.31
C ILE A 46 -7.19 -13.34 -5.03
N PRO A 47 -7.65 -14.60 -4.90
CA PRO A 47 -9.02 -14.88 -4.49
C PRO A 47 -9.28 -14.25 -3.11
N SER A 48 -10.49 -13.72 -2.92
CA SER A 48 -10.95 -13.00 -1.71
C SER A 48 -10.98 -13.84 -0.43
N THR A 49 -10.37 -15.03 -0.46
CA THR A 49 -10.28 -16.03 0.59
C THR A 49 -9.06 -15.87 1.49
N HIS A 50 -8.07 -15.09 1.06
CA HIS A 50 -6.83 -14.86 1.81
C HIS A 50 -6.97 -13.71 2.82
N THR A 51 -6.27 -13.83 3.94
CA THR A 51 -6.16 -12.71 4.87
C THR A 51 -5.32 -11.58 4.23
N PRO A 52 -5.47 -10.32 4.68
CA PRO A 52 -4.69 -9.19 4.15
C PRO A 52 -3.17 -9.43 4.23
N GLU A 53 -2.73 -10.17 5.24
CA GLU A 53 -1.33 -10.55 5.44
C GLU A 53 -0.86 -11.58 4.42
N GLU A 54 -1.66 -12.61 4.14
CA GLU A 54 -1.38 -13.63 3.12
C GLU A 54 -1.34 -13.02 1.72
N ALA A 55 -2.26 -12.10 1.42
CA ALA A 55 -2.26 -11.35 0.16
C ALA A 55 -1.00 -10.48 0.01
N SER A 56 -0.56 -9.84 1.09
CA SER A 56 0.68 -9.04 1.08
C SER A 56 1.93 -9.90 0.88
N TYR A 57 1.95 -11.12 1.42
CA TYR A 57 3.03 -12.08 1.17
C TYR A 57 3.04 -12.54 -0.29
N LEU A 58 1.87 -12.89 -0.85
CA LEU A 58 1.74 -13.30 -2.25
C LEU A 58 2.19 -12.21 -3.22
N ASP A 59 1.90 -10.94 -2.95
CA ASP A 59 2.35 -9.80 -3.78
C ASP A 59 3.89 -9.68 -3.80
N ALA A 60 4.51 -9.84 -2.63
CA ALA A 60 5.97 -9.88 -2.53
C ALA A 60 6.57 -11.10 -3.26
N TYR A 61 5.93 -12.27 -3.15
CA TYR A 61 6.34 -13.48 -3.84
C TYR A 61 6.20 -13.35 -5.36
N ALA A 62 5.10 -12.79 -5.84
CA ALA A 62 4.86 -12.53 -7.25
C ALA A 62 5.91 -11.58 -7.84
N THR A 63 6.28 -10.53 -7.08
CA THR A 63 7.35 -9.61 -7.45
C THR A 63 8.71 -10.32 -7.54
N ALA A 64 9.04 -11.16 -6.56
CA ALA A 64 10.27 -11.97 -6.59
C ALA A 64 10.27 -13.04 -7.70
N MET A 65 9.10 -13.39 -8.22
CA MET A 65 8.93 -14.37 -9.31
C MET A 65 8.82 -13.71 -10.70
N GLU A 66 8.95 -12.39 -10.81
CA GLU A 66 8.85 -11.66 -12.08
C GLU A 66 9.87 -12.17 -13.12
N ASP A 67 11.10 -12.45 -12.68
CA ASP A 67 12.17 -13.01 -13.50
C ASP A 67 12.24 -14.56 -13.47
N ARG A 68 11.29 -15.20 -12.76
CA ARG A 68 11.20 -16.64 -12.50
C ARG A 68 12.40 -17.23 -11.75
N ILE A 69 13.21 -16.42 -11.07
CA ILE A 69 14.39 -16.88 -10.34
C ILE A 69 14.44 -16.22 -8.96
N ILE A 70 14.05 -16.96 -7.93
CA ILE A 70 14.22 -16.47 -6.55
C ILE A 70 15.68 -16.62 -6.12
N THR A 71 16.35 -15.49 -5.93
CA THR A 71 17.70 -15.41 -5.38
C THR A 71 17.72 -15.64 -3.85
N ALA A 72 18.90 -15.91 -3.29
CA ALA A 72 19.07 -16.06 -1.85
C ALA A 72 18.71 -14.77 -1.07
N GLU A 73 18.88 -13.60 -1.68
CA GLU A 73 18.53 -12.31 -1.08
C GLU A 73 17.01 -12.12 -1.04
N GLU A 74 16.32 -12.42 -2.15
CA GLU A 74 14.86 -12.39 -2.22
C GLU A 74 14.22 -13.40 -1.27
N ARG A 75 14.79 -14.61 -1.15
CA ARG A 75 14.30 -15.59 -0.16
C ARG A 75 14.37 -15.02 1.27
N LYS A 76 15.46 -14.33 1.62
CA LYS A 76 15.60 -13.70 2.94
C LYS A 76 14.61 -12.57 3.15
N ILE A 77 14.30 -11.80 2.10
CA ILE A 77 13.26 -10.78 2.12
C ILE A 77 11.90 -11.44 2.36
N LEU A 78 11.56 -12.49 1.62
CA LEU A 78 10.32 -13.25 1.78
C LEU A 78 10.19 -13.84 3.19
N ASP A 79 11.24 -14.44 3.73
CA ASP A 79 11.25 -14.95 5.12
C ASP A 79 11.02 -13.82 6.14
N THR A 80 11.56 -12.63 5.88
CA THR A 80 11.35 -11.44 6.73
C THR A 80 9.90 -10.96 6.64
N VAL A 81 9.31 -10.95 5.45
CA VAL A 81 7.91 -10.58 5.22
C VAL A 81 6.98 -11.58 5.92
N ALA A 82 7.20 -12.89 5.75
CA ALA A 82 6.46 -13.94 6.43
C ALA A 82 6.54 -13.82 7.96
N SER A 83 7.74 -13.56 8.49
CA SER A 83 7.95 -13.36 9.92
C SER A 83 7.27 -12.10 10.45
N THR A 84 7.27 -11.01 9.68
CA THR A 84 6.63 -9.74 10.04
C THR A 84 5.12 -9.89 10.16
N PHE A 85 4.53 -10.70 9.29
CA PHE A 85 3.11 -11.01 9.30
C PHE A 85 2.73 -12.19 10.21
N GLY A 86 3.70 -12.85 10.84
CA GLY A 86 3.45 -14.01 11.69
C GLY A 86 2.93 -15.24 10.95
N LEU A 87 3.22 -15.34 9.65
CA LEU A 87 2.80 -16.46 8.81
C LEU A 87 3.58 -17.72 9.19
N ASN A 88 2.87 -18.85 9.24
CA ASN A 88 3.50 -20.15 9.49
C ASN A 88 4.14 -20.68 8.21
N GLU A 89 5.28 -21.37 8.32
CA GLU A 89 5.95 -22.02 7.17
C GLU A 89 5.02 -22.91 6.33
N ARG A 90 4.04 -23.57 6.96
CA ARG A 90 3.03 -24.37 6.25
C ARG A 90 2.14 -23.54 5.34
N ILE A 91 1.73 -22.36 5.80
CA ILE A 91 0.89 -21.43 5.04
C ILE A 91 1.71 -20.78 3.93
N VAL A 92 2.94 -20.35 4.25
CA VAL A 92 3.88 -19.82 3.25
C VAL A 92 4.07 -20.79 2.10
N LYS A 93 4.36 -22.06 2.41
CA LYS A 93 4.54 -23.08 1.38
C LYS A 93 3.28 -23.32 0.56
N GLN A 94 2.11 -23.36 1.20
CA GLN A 94 0.83 -23.51 0.50
C GLN A 94 0.59 -22.35 -0.48
N LEU A 95 0.87 -21.11 -0.07
CA LEU A 95 0.73 -19.92 -0.90
C LEU A 95 1.69 -19.94 -2.10
N GLU A 96 2.94 -20.34 -1.89
CA GLU A 96 3.93 -20.49 -2.97
C GLU A 96 3.51 -21.59 -3.97
N ASP A 97 3.06 -22.75 -3.47
CA ASP A 97 2.62 -23.87 -4.29
C ASP A 97 1.36 -23.50 -5.11
N GLU A 98 0.41 -22.77 -4.51
CA GLU A 98 -0.79 -22.26 -5.17
C GLU A 98 -0.44 -21.26 -6.28
N TYR A 99 0.45 -20.32 -6.00
CA TYR A 99 0.92 -19.34 -6.98
C TYR A 99 1.65 -20.02 -8.16
N ASN A 100 2.53 -20.98 -7.88
CA ASN A 100 3.24 -21.72 -8.91
C ASN A 100 2.29 -22.56 -9.77
N SER A 101 1.28 -23.18 -9.17
CA SER A 101 0.25 -23.93 -9.91
C SER A 101 -0.56 -23.02 -10.82
N ALA A 102 -0.93 -21.82 -10.35
CA ALA A 102 -1.65 -20.83 -11.15
C ALA A 102 -0.82 -20.31 -12.34
N LEU A 103 0.51 -20.20 -12.19
CA LEU A 103 1.42 -19.83 -13.29
C LEU A 103 1.62 -20.94 -14.34
N GLU A 104 1.46 -22.22 -13.97
CA GLU A 104 1.57 -23.35 -14.90
C GLU A 104 0.32 -23.53 -15.77
N GLU A 105 -0.83 -23.00 -15.34
CA GLU A 105 -2.09 -23.06 -16.08
C GLU A 105 -2.23 -21.94 -17.16
N GLU A 106 -1.29 -20.99 -17.23
CA GLU A 106 -1.23 -19.89 -18.22
C GLU A 106 -0.25 -20.16 -19.38
#